data_AF-A0A7W6DI78-F1
#
_entry.id   AF-A0A7W6DI78-F1
#
_cell.length_a   1.000
_cell.length_b   1.000
_cell.length_c   1.000
_cell.angle_alpha   90.00
_cell.angle_beta   90.00
_cell.angle_gamma   90.00
#
_symmetry.space_group_name_H-M   'P 1'
#
loop_
_entity.id
_entity.type
_entity.pdbx_description
1 polymer ?
#
loop_
_entity_poly.entity_id
_entity_poly.type
_entity_poly.pdbx_seq_one_letter_code
_entity_poly.pdbx_strand_id
1 'polypeptide(L)'
;MFMTLVSGAVALAAAPVHQAQVQHNGAALEAVYTTQSNLTVKQIAARPVTRQANALCRWHADIVLNRSVESANGQAVAAMGKAVHRFAPISGTEVGHCQDVRDRIEADIARRTKASQAHAMQMAQEDHAGLRTELEGLHATLSKGG
;
A
#
# COMPACT_ATOMS: atom_id res chain seq x y z
N MET A 1 3.47 23.18 28.78
CA MET A 1 2.41 22.86 27.81
C MET A 1 2.96 21.77 26.89
N PHE A 2 2.61 20.51 27.16
CA PHE A 2 3.16 19.35 26.44
C PHE A 2 2.44 19.20 25.10
N MET A 3 3.15 19.42 23.98
CA MET A 3 2.64 19.09 22.65
C MET A 3 2.68 17.57 22.49
N THR A 4 1.54 16.92 22.63
CA THR A 4 1.41 15.49 22.27
C THR A 4 1.33 15.37 20.76
N LEU A 5 2.41 14.84 20.16
CA LEU A 5 2.42 14.39 18.77
C LEU A 5 1.54 13.14 18.66
N VAL A 6 0.35 13.26 18.08
CA VAL A 6 -0.43 12.09 17.66
C VAL A 6 -0.04 11.78 16.22
N SER A 7 0.94 10.90 16.06
CA SER A 7 1.26 10.28 14.76
C SER A 7 0.47 8.99 14.66
N GLY A 8 -0.58 8.97 13.83
CA GLY A 8 -1.35 7.77 13.52
C GLY A 8 -1.11 7.36 12.08
N ALA A 9 -0.59 6.15 11.88
CA ALA A 9 -0.53 5.51 10.58
C ALA A 9 -1.83 4.74 10.35
N VAL A 10 -2.51 4.97 9.23
CA VAL A 10 -3.73 4.24 8.87
C VAL A 10 -3.58 3.66 7.46
N ALA A 11 -3.87 2.36 7.35
CA ALA A 11 -3.96 1.67 6.08
C ALA A 11 -5.32 1.94 5.42
N LEU A 12 -5.30 2.39 4.17
CA LEU A 12 -6.50 2.58 3.37
C LEU A 12 -6.79 1.29 2.57
N ALA A 13 -8.03 0.81 2.62
CA ALA A 13 -8.45 -0.37 1.87
C ALA A 13 -8.38 -0.12 0.36
N ALA A 14 -7.88 -1.09 -0.39
CA ALA A 14 -7.78 -1.01 -1.84
C ALA A 14 -8.21 -2.32 -2.50
N ALA A 15 -8.89 -2.18 -3.64
CA ALA A 15 -9.26 -3.31 -4.47
C ALA A 15 -8.02 -3.90 -5.17
N PRO A 16 -8.04 -5.19 -5.53
CA PRO A 16 -7.01 -5.79 -6.36
C PRO A 16 -6.83 -5.00 -7.68
N VAL A 17 -5.58 -4.72 -8.04
CA VAL A 17 -5.23 -4.09 -9.33
C VAL A 17 -4.94 -5.14 -10.40
N HIS A 18 -4.56 -6.35 -10.00
CA HIS A 18 -4.31 -7.48 -10.88
C HIS A 18 -4.50 -8.79 -10.11
N GLN A 19 -5.01 -9.81 -10.79
CA GLN A 19 -5.11 -11.18 -10.30
C GLN A 19 -4.69 -12.11 -11.42
N ALA A 20 -3.89 -13.13 -11.09
CA ALA A 20 -3.42 -14.09 -12.06
C ALA A 20 -3.26 -15.46 -11.42
N GLN A 21 -3.51 -16.51 -12.21
CA GLN A 21 -3.24 -17.88 -11.79
C GLN A 21 -1.84 -18.30 -12.23
N VAL A 22 -1.17 -19.06 -11.37
CA VAL A 22 0.08 -19.73 -11.67
C VAL A 22 -0.02 -21.20 -11.31
N GLN A 23 0.34 -22.06 -12.27
CA GLN A 23 0.37 -23.50 -12.08
C GLN A 23 1.76 -23.91 -11.64
N HIS A 24 1.85 -24.63 -10.52
CA HIS A 24 3.10 -25.08 -9.94
C HIS A 24 2.91 -26.46 -9.30
N ASN A 25 3.73 -27.44 -9.69
CA ASN A 25 3.70 -28.81 -9.14
C ASN A 25 2.30 -29.47 -9.14
N GLY A 26 1.50 -29.19 -10.18
CA GLY A 26 0.13 -29.72 -10.31
C GLY A 26 -0.92 -28.99 -9.46
N ALA A 27 -0.52 -27.98 -8.67
CA ALA A 27 -1.44 -27.09 -7.96
C ALA A 27 -1.66 -25.79 -8.72
N ALA A 28 -2.90 -25.29 -8.71
CA ALA A 28 -3.23 -23.94 -9.13
C ALA A 28 -3.14 -23.00 -7.92
N LEU A 29 -2.36 -21.94 -8.06
CA LEU A 29 -2.23 -20.86 -7.09
C LEU A 29 -2.78 -19.57 -7.72
N GLU A 30 -3.38 -18.72 -6.89
CA GLU A 30 -3.86 -17.40 -7.27
C GLU A 30 -2.96 -16.34 -6.65
N ALA A 31 -2.35 -15.50 -7.49
CA ALA A 31 -1.62 -14.33 -7.07
C ALA A 31 -2.54 -13.10 -7.14
N VAL A 32 -2.68 -12.40 -6.03
CA VAL A 32 -3.49 -11.19 -5.90
C VAL A 32 -2.57 -10.00 -5.64
N TYR A 33 -2.71 -8.96 -6.46
CA TYR A 33 -1.91 -7.75 -6.38
C TYR A 33 -2.77 -6.57 -5.92
N THR A 34 -2.38 -5.92 -4.84
CA THR A 34 -3.16 -4.84 -4.22
C THR A 34 -2.27 -3.64 -3.90
N THR A 35 -2.73 -2.44 -4.21
CA THR A 35 -2.04 -1.18 -3.86
C THR A 35 -2.47 -0.72 -2.48
N GLN A 36 -1.59 -0.78 -1.49
CA GLN A 36 -1.89 -0.28 -0.14
C GLN A 36 -1.30 1.12 0.04
N SER A 37 -2.10 2.04 0.60
CA SER A 37 -1.63 3.37 1.03
C SER A 37 -1.55 3.45 2.54
N ASN A 38 -0.44 3.98 3.07
CA ASN A 38 -0.27 4.27 4.49
C ASN A 38 -0.17 5.78 4.72
N LEU A 39 -1.16 6.36 5.39
CA LEU A 39 -1.26 7.80 5.66
C LEU A 39 -0.60 8.17 6.99
N THR A 40 0.30 9.16 6.94
CA THR A 40 0.79 9.90 8.10
C THR A 40 0.33 11.36 8.03
N VAL A 41 -0.21 11.88 9.14
CA VAL A 41 -0.63 13.28 9.28
C VAL A 41 0.18 14.01 10.36
N LYS A 42 0.34 15.32 10.19
CA LYS A 42 1.00 16.20 11.16
C LYS A 42 0.22 17.51 11.29
N GLN A 43 -0.32 17.75 12.48
CA GLN A 43 -0.94 19.03 12.82
C GLN A 43 0.14 20.11 12.93
N ILE A 44 -0.01 21.16 12.15
CA ILE A 44 0.76 22.39 12.28
C ILE A 44 -0.18 23.42 12.89
N ALA A 45 0.10 23.77 14.15
CA ALA A 45 -0.67 24.80 14.85
C ALA A 45 -0.46 26.16 14.19
N ALA A 46 -1.53 26.94 14.10
CA ALA A 46 -1.44 28.31 13.66
C ALA A 46 -0.63 29.10 14.69
N ARG A 47 0.41 29.83 14.25
CA ARG A 47 1.09 30.78 15.15
C ARG A 47 0.17 31.98 15.35
N PRO A 48 -0.21 32.34 16.60
CA PRO A 48 -1.08 33.48 16.86
C PRO A 48 -0.28 34.78 16.73
N VAL A 49 0.11 35.14 15.52
CA VAL A 49 0.68 36.47 15.22
C VAL A 49 -0.42 37.40 14.66
N THR A 50 -1.52 36.83 14.14
CA THR A 50 -2.69 37.57 13.67
C THR A 50 -3.98 36.83 14.05
N ARG A 51 -5.11 37.55 14.17
CA ARG A 51 -6.43 36.99 14.55
C ARG A 51 -7.03 35.97 13.56
N GLN A 52 -6.34 35.67 12.46
CA GLN A 52 -6.83 34.79 11.38
C GLN A 52 -5.86 33.64 11.05
N ALA A 53 -5.03 33.21 12.00
CA ALA A 53 -4.15 32.09 11.76
C ALA A 53 -4.97 30.78 11.74
N ASN A 54 -5.16 30.21 10.55
CA ASN A 54 -5.79 28.90 10.39
C ASN A 54 -4.79 27.78 10.71
N ALA A 55 -5.24 26.73 11.40
CA ALA A 55 -4.45 25.51 11.54
C ALA A 55 -4.19 24.88 10.17
N LEU A 56 -3.05 24.23 9.99
CA LEU A 56 -2.73 23.47 8.78
C LEU A 56 -2.51 22.00 9.13
N CYS A 57 -2.98 21.11 8.28
CA CYS A 57 -2.64 19.70 8.35
C CYS A 57 -1.69 19.35 7.21
N ARG A 58 -0.46 18.93 7.53
CA ARG A 58 0.45 18.34 6.55
C ARG A 58 0.23 16.83 6.54
N TRP A 59 0.22 16.24 5.36
CA TRP A 59 0.05 14.81 5.22
C TRP A 59 1.00 14.21 4.19
N HIS A 60 1.30 12.94 4.38
CA HIS A 60 2.18 12.11 3.57
C HIS A 60 1.56 10.73 3.45
N ALA A 61 1.56 10.14 2.26
CA ALA A 61 1.14 8.76 2.07
C ALA A 61 2.16 7.97 1.24
N ASP A 62 2.62 6.86 1.81
CA ASP A 62 3.38 5.85 1.08
C ASP A 62 2.41 4.94 0.35
N ILE A 63 2.74 4.57 -0.90
CA ILE A 63 1.94 3.65 -1.71
C ILE A 63 2.81 2.45 -2.07
N VAL A 64 2.33 1.26 -1.77
CA VAL A 64 3.05 0.00 -1.98
C VAL A 64 2.15 -0.96 -2.76
N LEU A 65 2.68 -1.56 -3.83
CA LEU A 65 2.06 -2.71 -4.47
C LEU A 65 2.51 -3.96 -3.71
N ASN A 66 1.55 -4.69 -3.15
CA ASN A 66 1.79 -5.96 -2.48
C ASN A 66 1.25 -7.10 -3.33
N ARG A 67 1.91 -8.25 -3.24
CA ARG A 67 1.44 -9.54 -3.74
C ARG A 67 1.07 -10.42 -2.54
N SER A 68 -0.10 -11.03 -2.58
CA SER A 68 -0.42 -12.25 -1.83
C SER A 68 -0.57 -13.41 -2.80
N VAL A 69 -0.33 -14.63 -2.32
CA VAL A 69 -0.55 -15.85 -3.09
C VAL A 69 -1.36 -16.80 -2.24
N GLU A 70 -2.41 -17.37 -2.82
CA GLU A 70 -3.33 -18.29 -2.17
C GLU A 70 -3.45 -19.56 -3.01
N SER A 71 -3.62 -20.73 -2.37
CA SER A 71 -3.96 -21.96 -3.07
C SER A 71 -5.46 -22.03 -3.37
N ALA A 72 -5.85 -22.95 -4.24
CA ALA A 72 -7.26 -23.14 -4.65
C ALA A 72 -8.26 -23.37 -3.50
N ASN A 73 -7.79 -23.73 -2.30
CA ASN A 73 -8.60 -23.87 -1.08
C ASN A 73 -8.62 -22.59 -0.20
N GLY A 74 -8.08 -21.47 -0.70
CA GLY A 74 -8.01 -20.19 0.01
C GLY A 74 -6.92 -20.09 1.08
N GLN A 75 -5.98 -21.05 1.14
CA GLN A 75 -4.88 -20.99 2.10
C GLN A 75 -3.76 -20.08 1.57
N ALA A 76 -3.34 -19.12 2.39
CA ALA A 76 -2.24 -18.22 2.05
C ALA A 76 -0.90 -18.96 2.01
N VAL A 77 -0.17 -18.79 0.90
CA VAL A 77 1.21 -19.24 0.74
C VAL A 77 2.13 -18.11 1.24
N ALA A 78 2.28 -18.02 2.57
CA ALA A 78 2.94 -16.89 3.23
C ALA A 78 4.34 -16.56 2.68
N ALA A 79 5.11 -17.58 2.29
CA ALA A 79 6.46 -17.39 1.73
C ALA A 79 6.48 -16.62 0.39
N MET A 80 5.36 -16.56 -0.33
CA MET A 80 5.24 -15.90 -1.62
C MET A 80 4.61 -14.51 -1.53
N GLY A 81 4.09 -14.13 -0.37
CA GLY A 81 3.55 -12.80 -0.13
C GLY A 81 4.64 -11.77 0.15
N LYS A 82 4.67 -10.65 -0.58
CA LYS A 82 5.66 -9.58 -0.40
C LYS A 82 5.23 -8.23 -0.98
N ALA A 83 5.91 -7.16 -0.59
CA ALA A 83 5.89 -5.91 -1.33
C ALA A 83 6.68 -6.08 -2.63
N VAL A 84 6.04 -5.80 -3.78
CA VAL A 84 6.65 -5.97 -5.11
C VAL A 84 7.13 -4.64 -5.69
N HIS A 85 6.48 -3.53 -5.35
CA HIS A 85 6.87 -2.20 -5.82
C HIS A 85 6.51 -1.12 -4.80
N ARG A 86 7.35 -0.08 -4.71
CA ARG A 86 7.09 1.14 -3.91
C ARG A 86 7.01 2.32 -4.86
N PHE A 87 5.86 2.98 -4.90
CA PHE A 87 5.69 4.17 -5.72
C PHE A 87 6.30 5.38 -5.02
N ALA A 88 6.53 6.45 -5.79
CA ALA A 88 6.85 7.75 -5.20
C ALA A 88 5.75 8.15 -4.19
N PRO A 89 6.13 8.58 -2.97
CA PRO A 89 5.15 8.99 -1.99
C PRO A 89 4.41 10.24 -2.45
N ILE A 90 3.17 10.36 -2.02
CA ILE A 90 2.36 11.55 -2.26
C ILE A 90 2.22 12.35 -0.96
N SER A 91 2.20 13.67 -1.08
CA SER A 91 2.07 14.55 0.08
C SER A 91 1.25 15.78 -0.27
N GLY A 92 0.74 16.43 0.77
CA GLY A 92 -0.07 17.63 0.61
C GLY A 92 -0.24 18.40 1.91
N THR A 93 -0.98 19.49 1.82
CA THR A 93 -1.35 20.33 2.95
C THR A 93 -2.79 20.74 2.81
N GLU A 94 -3.54 20.61 3.89
CA GLU A 94 -4.94 21.02 4.00
C GLU A 94 -5.06 22.14 5.04
N VAL A 95 -6.01 23.07 4.81
CA VAL A 95 -6.36 24.09 5.80
C VAL A 95 -7.40 23.50 6.75
N GLY A 96 -7.11 23.55 8.05
CA GLY A 96 -7.94 23.01 9.13
C GLY A 96 -7.18 22.08 10.07
N HIS A 97 -7.89 21.56 11.08
CA HIS A 97 -7.35 20.50 11.93
C HIS A 97 -7.32 19.17 11.17
N CYS A 98 -6.29 18.35 11.41
CA CYS A 98 -6.11 17.09 10.69
C CYS A 98 -7.31 16.14 10.82
N GLN A 99 -8.02 16.18 11.95
CA GLN A 99 -9.22 15.38 12.17
C GLN A 99 -10.39 15.82 11.26
N ASP A 100 -10.56 17.13 11.03
CA ASP A 100 -11.71 17.70 10.33
C ASP A 100 -11.58 17.57 8.82
N VAL A 101 -10.34 17.46 8.34
CA VAL A 101 -10.00 17.41 6.91
C VAL A 101 -9.64 16.00 6.45
N ARG A 102 -9.72 15.01 7.35
CA ARG A 102 -9.28 13.64 7.11
C ARG A 102 -9.91 13.01 5.86
N ASP A 103 -11.22 13.10 5.73
CA ASP A 103 -11.94 12.52 4.59
C ASP A 103 -11.51 13.14 3.25
N ARG A 104 -11.17 14.43 3.24
CA ARG A 104 -10.63 15.08 2.03
C ARG A 104 -9.24 14.59 1.69
N ILE A 105 -8.39 14.37 2.69
CA ILE A 105 -7.05 13.79 2.51
C ILE A 105 -7.17 12.37 1.95
N GLU A 106 -8.02 11.53 2.55
CA GLU A 106 -8.24 10.14 2.11
C GLU A 106 -8.80 10.10 0.68
N ALA A 107 -9.73 11.01 0.34
CA ALA A 107 -10.23 11.15 -1.03
C ALA A 107 -9.15 11.61 -2.01
N ASP A 108 -8.23 12.51 -1.62
CA ASP A 108 -7.13 12.93 -2.48
C ASP A 108 -6.12 11.80 -2.72
N ILE A 109 -5.80 11.04 -1.67
CA ILE A 109 -4.98 9.83 -1.78
C ILE A 109 -5.63 8.82 -2.72
N ALA A 110 -6.92 8.52 -2.53
CA ALA A 110 -7.63 7.58 -3.40
C ALA A 110 -7.62 8.00 -4.87
N ARG A 111 -7.84 9.29 -5.17
CA ARG A 111 -7.76 9.82 -6.54
C ARG A 111 -6.36 9.67 -7.14
N ARG A 112 -5.32 10.02 -6.38
CA ARG A 112 -3.92 9.94 -6.85
C ARG A 112 -3.46 8.50 -7.02
N THR A 113 -3.81 7.61 -6.09
CA THR A 113 -3.56 6.17 -6.22
C THR A 113 -4.26 5.58 -7.44
N LYS A 114 -5.51 5.99 -7.72
CA LYS A 114 -6.22 5.58 -8.93
C LYS A 114 -5.54 6.05 -10.21
N ALA A 115 -4.95 7.26 -10.21
CA ALA A 115 -4.18 7.74 -11.36
C ALA A 115 -2.93 6.88 -11.64
N SER A 116 -2.40 6.17 -10.63
CA SER A 116 -1.28 5.23 -10.78
C SER A 116 -1.71 3.80 -11.15
N GLN A 117 -3.00 3.53 -11.38
CA GLN A 117 -3.51 2.16 -11.57
C GLN A 117 -2.88 1.44 -12.78
N ALA A 118 -2.70 2.13 -13.91
CA ALA A 118 -2.08 1.55 -15.10
C ALA A 118 -0.62 1.14 -14.83
N HIS A 119 0.14 2.00 -14.14
CA HIS A 119 1.51 1.69 -13.76
C HIS A 119 1.56 0.54 -12.73
N ALA A 120 0.64 0.51 -11.77
CA ALA A 120 0.54 -0.59 -10.81
C ALA A 120 0.21 -1.93 -11.49
N MET A 121 -0.67 -1.92 -12.50
CA MET A 121 -0.98 -3.10 -13.30
C MET A 121 0.25 -3.58 -14.08
N GLN A 122 1.02 -2.67 -14.68
CA GLN A 122 2.26 -3.02 -15.37
C GLN A 122 3.27 -3.68 -14.41
N MET A 123 3.51 -3.09 -13.23
CA MET A 123 4.42 -3.65 -12.22
C MET A 123 3.94 -5.02 -11.71
N ALA A 124 2.62 -5.21 -11.56
CA ALA A 124 2.05 -6.49 -11.19
C ALA A 124 2.28 -7.57 -12.27
N GLN A 125 2.13 -7.22 -13.55
CA GLN A 125 2.39 -8.14 -14.67
C GLN A 125 3.87 -8.51 -14.77
N GLU A 126 4.77 -7.55 -14.57
CA GLU A 126 6.21 -7.77 -14.55
C GLU A 126 6.63 -8.71 -13.42
N ASP A 127 6.10 -8.51 -12.20
CA ASP A 127 6.35 -9.41 -11.07
C ASP A 127 5.75 -10.82 -11.33
N HIS A 128 4.53 -10.89 -11.85
CA HIS A 128 3.87 -12.16 -12.16
C HIS A 128 4.68 -13.00 -13.15
N ALA A 129 5.34 -12.38 -14.14
CA ALA A 129 6.19 -13.09 -15.09
C ALA A 129 7.36 -13.85 -14.41
N GLY A 130 7.85 -13.35 -13.26
CA GLY A 130 8.91 -13.97 -12.46
C GLY A 130 8.42 -14.96 -11.40
N LEU A 131 7.12 -14.96 -11.07
CA LEU A 131 6.56 -15.72 -9.94
C LEU A 131 6.82 -17.23 -10.03
N ARG A 132 6.76 -17.81 -11.23
CA ARG A 132 7.03 -19.25 -11.42
C ARG A 132 8.46 -19.63 -11.01
N THR A 133 9.45 -18.80 -11.34
CA THR A 133 10.85 -19.01 -10.96
C THR A 133 11.02 -18.89 -9.44
N GLU A 134 10.31 -17.96 -8.79
CA GLU A 134 10.33 -17.83 -7.33
C GLU A 134 9.76 -19.09 -6.64
N LEU A 135 8.66 -19.64 -7.17
CA LEU A 135 8.04 -20.87 -6.66
C LEU A 135 8.98 -22.08 -6.80
N GLU A 136 9.65 -22.21 -7.95
CA GLU A 136 10.67 -23.25 -8.17
C GLU A 136 11.81 -23.16 -7.15
N GLY A 137 12.31 -21.95 -6.87
CA GLY A 137 13.34 -21.71 -5.86
C GLY A 137 12.92 -22.08 -4.44
N LEU A 138 11.67 -21.79 -4.06
CA LEU A 138 11.13 -22.17 -2.75
C LEU A 138 11.10 -23.70 -2.59
N HIS A 139 10.60 -24.41 -3.61
CA HIS A 139 10.52 -25.87 -3.58
C HIS A 139 11.91 -26.52 -3.45
N ALA A 140 12.91 -26.02 -4.20
CA ALA A 140 14.29 -26.51 -4.13
C ALA A 140 14.95 -26.27 -2.77
N THR A 141 14.54 -25.22 -2.04
CA THR A 141 15.05 -24.92 -0.70
C THR A 141 14.43 -25.86 0.34
N LEU A 142 13.14 -26.14 0.23
CA LEU A 142 12.44 -27.08 1.12
C LEU A 142 12.93 -28.52 0.95
N SER A 143 13.26 -28.94 -0.28
CA SER A 143 13.72 -30.31 -0.55
C SER A 143 15.16 -30.59 -0.13
N LYS A 144 16.00 -29.56 0.04
CA LYS A 144 17.39 -29.70 0.51
C LYS A 144 17.54 -29.63 2.04
N GLY A 145 16.50 -29.18 2.74
CA GLY A 145 16.52 -28.99 4.19
C GLY A 145 15.90 -30.13 5.00
N GLY A 146 15.46 -31.21 4.35
CA GLY A 146 14.96 -32.44 4.99
C GLY A 146 15.91 -33.60 4.76
#